data_AF-A0A5K1H835-F1
#
_entry.id   AF-A0A5K1H835-F1
#
_cell.length_a   1.000
_cell.length_b   1.000
_cell.length_c   1.000
_cell.angle_alpha   90.00
_cell.angle_beta   90.00
_cell.angle_gamma   90.00
#
_symmetry.space_group_name_H-M   'P 1'
#
loop_
_entity.id
_entity.type
_entity.pdbx_description
1 polymer ?
#
loop_
_entity_poly.entity_id
_entity_poly.type
_entity_poly.pdbx_seq_one_letter_code
_entity_poly.pdbx_strand_id
1 'polypeptide(L)'
;KLEFVAEGLEKLTNLRTLHRFMVCDDKGDTRGCNIKEIKDLNKLKGELSIEGLGGGRVKVIDPQKAELKEKHELIKVKFDFEVREDDKVGSASEQKGLLETLKPPHGIERLEIWGYTGDRPAWYSDTNYGKLQTVWLLSCPLWATVIGIKSLEELGVSDCPTLCELRSMPLLKSLEIWECDGLNTIGDLPAL
;
A
#
# COMPACT_ATOMS: atom_id res chain seq x y z
N LYS A 1 -3.98 -6.02 20.18
CA LYS A 1 -4.22 -5.58 18.78
C LYS A 1 -4.50 -4.07 18.83
N LEU A 2 -3.86 -3.22 18.01
CA LEU A 2 -4.25 -1.79 17.97
C LEU A 2 -5.60 -1.69 17.27
N GLU A 3 -6.61 -1.18 17.96
CA GLU A 3 -7.99 -1.11 17.48
C GLU A 3 -8.29 0.22 16.80
N PHE A 4 -7.73 1.32 17.32
CA PHE A 4 -7.79 2.68 16.79
C PHE A 4 -6.58 3.50 17.23
N VAL A 5 -6.34 4.64 16.56
CA VAL A 5 -5.45 5.71 17.03
C VAL A 5 -6.33 6.82 17.57
N ALA A 6 -6.01 7.38 18.74
CA ALA A 6 -6.80 8.49 19.30
C ALA A 6 -6.67 9.76 18.45
N GLU A 7 -7.73 10.57 18.43
CA GLU A 7 -7.73 11.88 17.76
C GLU A 7 -6.64 12.82 18.31
N GLY A 8 -6.19 13.76 17.48
CA GLY A 8 -5.22 14.80 17.84
C GLY A 8 -3.80 14.48 17.39
N LEU A 9 -3.64 13.52 16.48
CA LEU A 9 -2.33 13.16 15.94
C LEU A 9 -1.71 14.34 15.16
N GLU A 10 -2.54 15.22 14.58
CA GLU A 10 -2.11 16.41 13.86
C GLU A 10 -1.31 17.40 14.72
N LYS A 11 -1.47 17.33 16.05
CA LYS A 11 -0.74 18.19 17.01
C LYS A 11 0.71 17.74 17.18
N LEU A 12 1.04 16.51 16.80
CA LEU A 12 2.36 15.91 16.96
C LEU A 12 3.26 16.19 15.75
N THR A 13 3.38 17.45 15.30
CA THR A 13 4.14 17.83 14.09
C THR A 13 5.65 17.51 14.14
N ASN A 14 6.17 17.18 15.33
CA ASN A 14 7.55 16.70 15.52
C ASN A 14 7.66 15.16 15.60
N LEU A 15 6.56 14.43 15.41
CA LEU A 15 6.56 12.97 15.40
C LEU A 15 7.46 12.46 14.28
N ARG A 16 8.42 11.62 14.64
CA ARG A 16 9.42 11.10 13.71
C ARG A 16 9.13 9.69 13.21
N THR A 17 8.36 8.92 13.94
CA THR A 17 8.10 7.51 13.62
C THR A 17 6.64 7.21 13.93
N LEU A 18 5.97 6.54 13.01
CA LEU A 18 4.61 6.06 13.17
C LEU A 18 4.48 4.75 12.38
N HIS A 19 4.72 3.63 13.05
CA HIS A 19 4.75 2.33 12.37
C HIS A 19 3.39 1.87 11.87
N ARG A 20 2.30 2.23 12.56
CA ARG A 20 0.95 1.76 12.26
C ARG A 20 -0.06 2.88 12.41
N PHE A 21 -0.85 3.11 11.37
CA PHE A 21 -1.96 4.05 11.32
C PHE A 21 -3.23 3.29 10.95
N MET A 22 -4.18 3.25 11.88
CA MET A 22 -5.49 2.63 11.64
C MET A 22 -6.46 3.68 11.15
N VAL A 23 -7.02 3.50 9.96
CA VAL A 23 -8.05 4.38 9.44
C VAL A 23 -9.36 4.13 10.19
N CYS A 24 -9.84 5.16 10.88
CA CYS A 24 -11.11 5.16 11.59
C CYS A 24 -12.18 5.96 10.83
N ASP A 25 -13.44 5.60 11.06
CA ASP A 25 -14.57 6.42 10.67
C ASP A 25 -14.87 7.48 11.75
N ASP A 26 -15.76 8.42 11.40
CA ASP A 26 -16.18 9.51 12.27
C ASP A 26 -17.39 9.15 13.15
N LYS A 27 -17.77 7.87 13.22
CA LYS A 27 -19.03 7.40 13.84
C LYS A 27 -18.79 6.30 14.87
N GLY A 28 -19.68 6.26 15.88
CA GLY A 28 -19.79 5.16 16.84
C GLY A 28 -18.58 4.98 17.74
N ASP A 29 -18.42 3.76 18.26
CA ASP A 29 -17.36 3.36 19.20
C ASP A 29 -15.99 3.18 18.52
N THR A 30 -15.92 3.31 17.20
CA THR A 30 -14.69 3.27 16.38
C THR A 30 -14.15 4.65 16.04
N ARG A 31 -14.76 5.71 16.59
CA ARG A 31 -14.31 7.10 16.43
C ARG A 31 -12.85 7.23 16.83
N GLY A 32 -12.02 7.59 15.86
CA GLY A 32 -10.59 7.70 16.03
C GLY A 32 -9.96 8.60 14.98
N CYS A 33 -8.65 8.52 14.91
CA CYS A 33 -7.81 9.37 14.08
C CYS A 33 -8.21 9.25 12.60
N ASN A 34 -8.65 10.35 12.03
CA ASN A 34 -8.98 10.40 10.61
C ASN A 34 -7.69 10.57 9.79
N ILE A 35 -7.65 10.03 8.57
CA ILE A 35 -6.47 10.11 7.71
C ILE A 35 -6.01 11.56 7.40
N LYS A 36 -6.89 12.55 7.55
CA LYS A 36 -6.52 13.96 7.45
C LYS A 36 -5.53 14.40 8.55
N GLU A 37 -5.48 13.72 9.69
CA GLU A 37 -4.61 14.10 10.82
C GLU A 37 -3.14 13.79 10.56
N ILE A 38 -2.83 12.91 9.58
CA ILE A 38 -1.44 12.68 9.17
C ILE A 38 -0.92 13.71 8.17
N LYS A 39 -1.73 14.68 7.74
CA LYS A 39 -1.37 15.71 6.74
C LYS A 39 -0.04 16.39 7.08
N ASP A 40 0.06 16.97 8.27
CA ASP A 40 1.18 17.82 8.68
C ASP A 40 2.34 17.03 9.32
N LEU A 41 2.26 15.70 9.34
CA LEU A 41 3.28 14.81 9.90
C LEU A 41 4.40 14.51 8.89
N ASN A 42 4.99 15.55 8.31
CA ASN A 42 5.97 15.42 7.22
C ASN A 42 7.38 15.03 7.71
N LYS A 43 7.60 15.00 9.03
CA LYS A 43 8.85 14.54 9.66
C LYS A 43 8.86 13.03 9.94
N LEU A 44 7.81 12.31 9.54
CA LEU A 44 7.74 10.86 9.65
C LEU A 44 8.83 10.21 8.80
N LYS A 45 9.56 9.29 9.41
CA LYS A 45 10.68 8.55 8.83
C LYS A 45 10.51 7.06 9.03
N GLY A 46 11.21 6.29 8.21
CA GLY A 46 11.23 4.84 8.33
C GLY A 46 9.97 4.22 7.75
N GLU A 47 9.16 3.56 8.57
CA GLU A 47 8.10 2.68 8.08
C GLU A 47 6.72 3.17 8.53
N LEU A 48 5.74 3.08 7.63
CA LEU A 48 4.34 3.39 7.90
C LEU A 48 3.42 2.31 7.29
N SER A 49 2.66 1.63 8.14
CA SER A 49 1.55 0.77 7.76
C SER A 49 0.24 1.54 7.89
N ILE A 50 -0.53 1.66 6.80
CA ILE A 50 -1.86 2.27 6.78
C ILE A 50 -2.87 1.14 6.60
N GLU A 51 -3.74 0.97 7.57
CA GLU A 51 -4.61 -0.20 7.68
C GLU A 51 -6.08 0.16 7.83
N GLY A 52 -6.95 -0.83 7.59
CA GLY A 52 -8.41 -0.62 7.57
C GLY A 52 -8.90 -0.01 6.25
N LEU A 53 -8.12 -0.19 5.17
CA LEU A 53 -8.42 0.37 3.85
C LEU A 53 -9.44 -0.47 3.06
N GLY A 54 -9.73 -1.69 3.50
CA GLY A 54 -10.62 -2.59 2.79
C GLY A 54 -12.11 -2.42 3.11
N GLY A 55 -12.41 -1.76 4.22
CA GLY A 55 -13.75 -1.67 4.79
C GLY A 55 -14.59 -0.49 4.28
N GLY A 56 -15.86 -0.48 4.66
CA GLY A 56 -16.81 0.59 4.31
C GLY A 56 -16.47 1.94 4.96
N ARG A 57 -15.58 1.94 5.96
CA ARG A 57 -15.01 3.12 6.64
C ARG A 57 -14.32 4.08 5.67
N VAL A 58 -13.84 3.59 4.53
CA VAL A 58 -13.19 4.40 3.49
C VAL A 58 -14.16 5.38 2.79
N LYS A 59 -15.48 5.12 2.80
CA LYS A 59 -16.44 5.99 2.08
C LYS A 59 -16.51 7.42 2.64
N VAL A 60 -16.07 7.61 3.88
CA VAL A 60 -16.08 8.91 4.56
C VAL A 60 -14.71 9.58 4.63
N ILE A 61 -13.65 8.91 4.16
CA ILE A 61 -12.30 9.49 4.20
C ILE A 61 -12.00 10.25 2.91
N ASP A 62 -11.30 11.36 3.06
CA ASP A 62 -10.71 12.09 1.95
C ASP A 62 -9.21 11.80 1.92
N PRO A 63 -8.77 10.80 1.13
CA PRO A 63 -7.37 10.37 1.11
C PRO A 63 -6.41 11.44 0.60
N GLN A 64 -6.89 12.46 -0.12
CA GLN A 64 -6.04 13.57 -0.56
C GLN A 64 -5.45 14.31 0.63
N LYS A 65 -6.19 14.38 1.74
CA LYS A 65 -5.75 15.05 2.96
C LYS A 65 -4.61 14.32 3.67
N ALA A 66 -4.32 13.07 3.32
CA ALA A 66 -3.17 12.36 3.88
C ALA A 66 -1.83 12.98 3.45
N GLU A 67 -1.81 13.59 2.24
CA GLU A 67 -0.61 14.13 1.60
C GLU A 67 0.61 13.20 1.72
N LEU A 68 0.38 11.89 1.53
CA LEU A 68 1.37 10.86 1.82
C LEU A 68 2.65 11.07 0.99
N LYS A 69 2.51 11.50 -0.26
CA LYS A 69 3.64 11.87 -1.15
C LYS A 69 4.61 12.92 -0.57
N GLU A 70 4.18 13.75 0.38
CA GLU A 70 5.00 14.79 1.01
C GLU A 70 5.86 14.25 2.18
N LYS A 71 5.68 12.97 2.55
CA LYS A 71 6.43 12.29 3.63
C LYS A 71 7.71 11.67 3.07
N HIS A 72 8.64 12.53 2.67
CA HIS A 72 9.83 12.17 1.90
C HIS A 72 10.86 11.31 2.65
N GLU A 73 10.79 11.25 3.99
CA GLU A 73 11.73 10.46 4.81
C GLU A 73 11.24 9.03 5.09
N LEU A 74 10.07 8.65 4.55
CA LEU A 74 9.59 7.26 4.59
C LEU A 74 10.42 6.38 3.66
N ILE A 75 10.82 5.24 4.20
CA ILE A 75 11.56 4.17 3.52
C ILE A 75 10.60 3.04 3.12
N LYS A 76 9.62 2.71 3.96
CA LYS A 76 8.63 1.67 3.73
C LYS A 76 7.21 2.20 3.88
N VAL A 77 6.33 1.83 2.95
CA VAL A 77 4.88 2.02 3.07
C VAL A 77 4.18 0.69 2.86
N LYS A 78 3.30 0.33 3.80
CA LYS A 78 2.36 -0.78 3.67
C LYS A 78 0.94 -0.23 3.58
N PHE A 79 0.16 -0.72 2.61
CA PHE A 79 -1.27 -0.51 2.53
C PHE A 79 -1.99 -1.83 2.83
N ASP A 80 -2.81 -1.84 3.87
CA ASP A 80 -3.53 -3.01 4.33
C ASP A 80 -5.05 -2.85 4.13
N PHE A 81 -5.57 -3.59 3.16
CA PHE A 81 -6.97 -3.67 2.79
C PHE A 81 -7.66 -4.91 3.37
N GLU A 82 -7.04 -5.65 4.30
CA GLU A 82 -7.75 -6.74 4.96
C GLU A 82 -8.95 -6.18 5.75
N VAL A 83 -10.10 -6.82 5.55
CA VAL A 83 -11.36 -6.42 6.17
C VAL A 83 -11.48 -7.14 7.51
N ARG A 84 -11.84 -6.39 8.56
CA ARG A 84 -12.13 -6.99 9.87
C ARG A 84 -13.49 -7.70 9.83
N GLU A 85 -13.68 -8.71 10.67
CA GLU A 85 -14.91 -9.51 10.75
C GLU A 85 -16.20 -8.68 10.93
N ASP A 86 -16.09 -7.49 11.55
CA ASP A 86 -17.19 -6.58 11.86
C ASP A 86 -17.43 -5.49 10.80
N ASP A 87 -16.62 -5.43 9.74
CA ASP A 87 -16.69 -4.36 8.73
C ASP A 87 -17.33 -4.84 7.42
N LYS A 88 -18.00 -3.92 6.73
CA LYS A 88 -18.53 -4.18 5.39
C LYS A 88 -17.38 -4.09 4.39
N VAL A 89 -17.24 -5.11 3.55
CA VAL A 89 -16.25 -5.11 2.45
C VAL A 89 -16.55 -3.94 1.50
N GLY A 90 -15.57 -3.06 1.29
CA GLY A 90 -15.62 -2.02 0.27
C GLY A 90 -15.52 -2.62 -1.14
N SER A 91 -16.05 -1.93 -2.14
CA SER A 91 -15.94 -2.40 -3.52
C SER A 91 -14.53 -2.21 -4.08
N ALA A 92 -14.15 -3.03 -5.06
CA ALA A 92 -12.88 -2.91 -5.79
C ALA A 92 -12.66 -1.50 -6.38
N SER A 93 -13.73 -0.87 -6.89
CA SER A 93 -13.68 0.50 -7.44
C SER A 93 -13.37 1.56 -6.36
N GLU A 94 -13.97 1.41 -5.18
CA GLU A 94 -13.70 2.30 -4.04
C GLU A 94 -12.27 2.15 -3.54
N GLN A 95 -11.80 0.91 -3.37
CA GLN A 95 -10.41 0.63 -2.98
C GLN A 95 -9.42 1.17 -4.02
N LYS A 96 -9.73 1.03 -5.32
CA LYS A 96 -8.91 1.59 -6.40
C LYS A 96 -8.83 3.11 -6.31
N GLY A 97 -9.95 3.81 -6.20
CA GLY A 97 -9.98 5.26 -6.08
C GLY A 97 -9.20 5.75 -4.86
N LEU A 98 -9.28 5.01 -3.75
CA LEU A 98 -8.50 5.26 -2.54
C LEU A 98 -6.99 5.12 -2.80
N LEU A 99 -6.55 3.98 -3.32
CA LEU A 99 -5.13 3.70 -3.55
C LEU A 99 -4.54 4.65 -4.60
N GLU A 100 -5.30 5.00 -5.65
CA GLU A 100 -4.90 5.98 -6.66
C GLU A 100 -4.61 7.35 -6.04
N THR A 101 -5.41 7.73 -5.05
CA THR A 101 -5.28 9.01 -4.36
C THR A 101 -4.17 9.00 -3.31
N LEU A 102 -4.02 7.90 -2.57
CA LEU A 102 -3.05 7.80 -1.49
C LEU A 102 -1.60 7.88 -1.97
N LYS A 103 -1.30 7.35 -3.17
CA LYS A 103 0.01 7.29 -3.84
C LYS A 103 1.25 7.41 -2.92
N PRO A 104 2.07 6.35 -2.77
CA PRO A 104 3.25 6.40 -1.91
C PRO A 104 4.28 7.47 -2.38
N PRO A 105 5.15 7.95 -1.46
CA PRO A 105 6.24 8.85 -1.84
C PRO A 105 7.19 8.19 -2.85
N HIS A 106 7.72 8.93 -3.81
CA HIS A 106 8.66 8.37 -4.81
C HIS A 106 10.00 7.89 -4.20
N GLY A 107 10.34 8.37 -3.01
CA GLY A 107 11.61 8.07 -2.33
C GLY A 107 11.64 6.74 -1.58
N ILE A 108 10.53 5.99 -1.53
CA ILE A 108 10.47 4.74 -0.77
C ILE A 108 11.34 3.64 -1.39
N GLU A 109 11.81 2.74 -0.54
CA GLU A 109 12.59 1.55 -0.90
C GLU A 109 11.73 0.28 -0.82
N ARG A 110 10.67 0.27 -0.01
CA ARG A 110 9.78 -0.89 0.18
C ARG A 110 8.31 -0.53 0.08
N LEU A 111 7.56 -1.33 -0.68
CA LEU A 111 6.12 -1.22 -0.84
C LEU A 111 5.44 -2.56 -0.55
N GLU A 112 4.41 -2.55 0.28
CA GLU A 112 3.58 -3.73 0.55
C GLU A 112 2.11 -3.38 0.36
N ILE A 113 1.36 -4.23 -0.35
CA ILE A 113 -0.08 -4.07 -0.57
C ILE A 113 -0.77 -5.39 -0.28
N TRP A 114 -1.65 -5.40 0.73
CA TRP A 114 -2.31 -6.62 1.22
C TRP A 114 -3.82 -6.48 1.08
N GLY A 115 -4.50 -7.53 0.62
CA GLY A 115 -5.97 -7.63 0.54
C GLY A 115 -6.63 -6.68 -0.45
N TYR A 116 -5.86 -6.06 -1.35
CA TYR A 116 -6.35 -5.04 -2.28
C TYR A 116 -7.10 -5.70 -3.45
N THR A 117 -8.42 -5.48 -3.49
CA THR A 117 -9.31 -6.12 -4.48
C THR A 117 -9.47 -5.32 -5.78
N GLY A 118 -8.88 -4.13 -5.87
CA GLY A 118 -8.86 -3.35 -7.12
C GLY A 118 -7.80 -3.84 -8.09
N ASP A 119 -7.88 -3.39 -9.34
CA ASP A 119 -6.80 -3.56 -10.30
C ASP A 119 -5.65 -2.57 -10.01
N ARG A 120 -4.48 -2.85 -10.59
CA ARG A 120 -3.26 -2.08 -10.40
C ARG A 120 -3.48 -0.55 -10.61
N PRO A 121 -3.05 0.32 -9.69
CA PRO A 121 -3.24 1.76 -9.80
C PRO A 121 -2.34 2.37 -10.91
N ALA A 122 -2.76 3.50 -11.48
CA ALA A 122 -2.06 4.15 -12.59
C ALA A 122 -0.68 4.64 -12.17
N TRP A 123 -0.55 5.18 -10.94
CA TRP A 123 0.74 5.58 -10.39
C TRP A 123 1.73 4.42 -10.29
N TYR A 124 1.33 3.16 -10.19
CA TYR A 124 2.28 2.05 -10.18
C TYR A 124 2.93 1.84 -11.56
N SER A 125 2.34 2.39 -12.63
CA SER A 125 2.97 2.43 -13.97
C SER A 125 4.01 3.53 -14.11
N ASP A 126 4.03 4.48 -13.17
CA ASP A 126 4.93 5.63 -13.16
C ASP A 126 6.35 5.13 -12.87
N THR A 127 7.30 5.34 -13.78
CA THR A 127 8.69 4.85 -13.63
C THR A 127 9.50 5.66 -12.61
N ASN A 128 8.87 6.57 -11.87
CA ASN A 128 9.52 7.46 -10.91
C ASN A 128 9.90 6.80 -9.56
N TYR A 129 9.59 5.51 -9.35
CA TYR A 129 10.01 4.75 -8.16
C TYR A 129 11.43 4.17 -8.29
N GLY A 130 12.41 5.02 -8.63
CA GLY A 130 13.79 4.60 -8.93
C GLY A 130 14.58 4.06 -7.73
N LYS A 131 14.05 4.16 -6.51
CA LYS A 131 14.63 3.60 -5.28
C LYS A 131 13.93 2.33 -4.78
N LEU A 132 12.83 1.94 -5.42
CA LEU A 132 12.02 0.83 -4.92
C LEU A 132 12.76 -0.50 -5.17
N GLN A 133 13.10 -1.17 -4.07
CA GLN A 133 13.89 -2.39 -4.04
C GLN A 133 13.05 -3.61 -3.67
N THR A 134 12.04 -3.44 -2.82
CA THR A 134 11.20 -4.54 -2.35
C THR A 134 9.72 -4.25 -2.63
N VAL A 135 9.03 -5.20 -3.24
CA VAL A 135 7.58 -5.17 -3.45
C VAL A 135 6.94 -6.46 -2.94
N TRP A 136 5.91 -6.34 -2.11
CA TRP A 136 5.05 -7.46 -1.70
C TRP A 136 3.59 -7.20 -2.07
N LEU A 137 3.00 -8.14 -2.81
CA LEU A 137 1.57 -8.16 -3.14
C LEU A 137 0.96 -9.42 -2.52
N LEU A 138 0.03 -9.26 -1.60
CA LEU A 138 -0.64 -10.37 -0.91
C LEU A 138 -2.16 -10.25 -1.13
N SER A 139 -2.80 -11.33 -1.56
CA SER A 139 -4.25 -11.38 -1.77
C SER A 139 -4.76 -10.21 -2.61
N CYS A 140 -4.16 -10.01 -3.78
CA CYS A 140 -4.48 -8.94 -4.73
C CYS A 140 -5.13 -9.52 -6.00
N PRO A 141 -6.41 -9.92 -5.96
CA PRO A 141 -7.02 -10.82 -6.95
C PRO A 141 -7.28 -10.21 -8.32
N LEU A 142 -7.14 -8.89 -8.51
CA LEU A 142 -7.28 -8.22 -9.82
C LEU A 142 -5.94 -7.64 -10.31
N TRP A 143 -4.83 -7.90 -9.63
CA TRP A 143 -3.52 -7.41 -10.03
C TRP A 143 -2.90 -8.28 -11.12
N ALA A 144 -2.93 -7.81 -12.37
CA ALA A 144 -2.56 -8.64 -13.52
C ALA A 144 -1.06 -8.64 -13.89
N THR A 145 -0.33 -7.56 -13.60
CA THR A 145 1.06 -7.39 -14.07
C THR A 145 1.93 -6.71 -13.02
N VAL A 146 3.14 -7.24 -12.82
CA VAL A 146 4.23 -6.52 -12.13
C VAL A 146 5.10 -5.84 -13.20
N ILE A 147 5.19 -4.51 -13.12
CA ILE A 147 5.96 -3.73 -14.10
C ILE A 147 7.47 -3.93 -13.90
N GLY A 148 8.26 -3.65 -14.93
CA GLY A 148 9.70 -3.84 -14.91
C GLY A 148 10.41 -2.74 -14.11
N ILE A 149 10.38 -2.85 -12.78
CA ILE A 149 11.03 -1.90 -11.87
C ILE A 149 12.53 -2.23 -11.84
N LYS A 150 13.33 -1.36 -12.46
CA LYS A 150 14.77 -1.61 -12.69
C LYS A 150 15.59 -1.70 -11.41
N SER A 151 15.13 -1.06 -10.33
CA SER A 151 15.77 -1.06 -9.01
C SER A 151 15.33 -2.22 -8.12
N LEU A 152 14.38 -3.04 -8.56
CA LEU A 152 13.78 -4.08 -7.72
C LEU A 152 14.76 -5.23 -7.51
N GLU A 153 14.99 -5.56 -6.24
CA GLU A 153 15.85 -6.65 -5.78
C GLU A 153 15.03 -7.81 -5.19
N GLU A 154 13.84 -7.52 -4.65
CA GLU A 154 12.99 -8.52 -3.99
C GLU A 154 11.53 -8.36 -4.44
N LEU A 155 10.94 -9.44 -4.91
CA LEU A 155 9.53 -9.51 -5.27
C LEU A 155 8.86 -10.69 -4.57
N GLY A 156 7.86 -10.40 -3.75
CA GLY A 156 6.96 -11.39 -3.19
C GLY A 156 5.54 -11.20 -3.74
N VAL A 157 4.95 -12.25 -4.28
CA VAL A 157 3.53 -12.26 -4.67
C VAL A 157 2.86 -13.53 -4.18
N SER A 158 1.76 -13.36 -3.45
CA SER A 158 1.00 -14.48 -2.89
C SER A 158 -0.49 -14.27 -3.10
N ASP A 159 -1.22 -15.32 -3.44
CA ASP A 159 -2.68 -15.30 -3.63
C ASP A 159 -3.13 -14.20 -4.61
N CYS A 160 -2.50 -14.17 -5.79
CA CYS A 160 -2.81 -13.22 -6.86
C CYS A 160 -3.21 -14.00 -8.13
N PRO A 161 -4.43 -14.57 -8.18
CA PRO A 161 -4.85 -15.49 -9.25
C PRO A 161 -4.85 -14.88 -10.66
N THR A 162 -5.03 -13.56 -10.79
CA THR A 162 -5.00 -12.88 -12.11
C THR A 162 -3.62 -12.46 -12.56
N LEU A 163 -2.60 -12.57 -11.70
CA LEU A 163 -1.23 -12.19 -12.07
C LEU A 163 -0.78 -13.07 -13.23
N CYS A 164 -0.61 -12.50 -14.41
CA CYS A 164 -0.25 -13.24 -15.62
C CYS A 164 1.13 -12.88 -16.18
N GLU A 165 1.65 -11.69 -15.84
CA GLU A 165 2.89 -11.15 -16.41
C GLU A 165 3.82 -10.58 -15.32
N LEU A 166 5.06 -11.08 -15.29
CA LEU A 166 6.20 -10.43 -14.64
C LEU A 166 7.11 -9.83 -15.71
N ARG A 167 7.33 -8.51 -15.68
CA ARG A 167 8.25 -7.86 -16.61
C ARG A 167 9.70 -7.99 -16.15
N SER A 168 10.64 -7.65 -17.05
CA SER A 168 12.08 -7.73 -16.77
C SER A 168 12.48 -6.85 -15.59
N MET A 169 13.21 -7.46 -14.64
CA MET A 169 13.72 -6.86 -13.42
C MET A 169 15.19 -7.29 -13.25
N PRO A 170 16.15 -6.57 -13.86
CA PRO A 170 17.52 -7.05 -14.03
C PRO A 170 18.34 -7.14 -12.72
N LEU A 171 17.88 -6.50 -11.64
CA LEU A 171 18.55 -6.50 -10.34
C LEU A 171 17.89 -7.45 -9.32
N LEU A 172 16.91 -8.26 -9.75
CA LEU A 172 16.18 -9.16 -8.87
C LEU A 172 17.14 -10.19 -8.23
N LYS A 173 17.03 -10.38 -6.93
CA LYS A 173 17.84 -11.31 -6.12
C LYS A 173 16.97 -12.35 -5.42
N SER A 174 15.71 -11.99 -5.13
CA SER A 174 14.73 -12.89 -4.53
C SER A 174 13.39 -12.78 -5.25
N LEU A 175 12.79 -13.93 -5.55
CA LEU A 175 11.45 -14.04 -6.13
C LEU A 175 10.67 -15.11 -5.34
N GLU A 176 9.58 -14.68 -4.72
CA GLU A 176 8.64 -15.56 -4.03
C GLU A 176 7.28 -15.45 -4.72
N ILE A 177 6.78 -16.57 -5.25
CA ILE A 177 5.47 -16.65 -5.89
C ILE A 177 4.70 -17.83 -5.29
N TRP A 178 3.55 -17.55 -4.69
CA TRP A 178 2.69 -18.54 -4.05
C TRP A 178 1.24 -18.36 -4.52
N GLU A 179 0.54 -19.44 -4.86
CA GLU A 179 -0.90 -19.37 -5.21
C GLU A 179 -1.23 -18.32 -6.30
N CYS A 180 -0.41 -18.27 -7.35
CA CYS A 180 -0.55 -17.35 -8.50
C CYS A 180 -0.77 -18.14 -9.79
N ASP A 181 -1.91 -18.83 -9.89
CA ASP A 181 -2.19 -19.79 -10.97
C ASP A 181 -2.26 -19.17 -12.38
N GLY A 182 -2.47 -17.85 -12.47
CA GLY A 182 -2.53 -17.13 -13.74
C GLY A 182 -1.17 -16.86 -14.41
N LEU A 183 -0.05 -17.06 -13.70
CA LEU A 183 1.27 -16.61 -14.14
C LEU A 183 1.77 -17.46 -15.31
N ASN A 184 1.87 -16.86 -16.49
CA ASN A 184 2.28 -17.55 -17.71
C ASN A 184 3.36 -16.80 -18.53
N THR A 185 3.59 -15.53 -18.23
CA THR A 185 4.57 -14.69 -18.93
C THR A 185 5.58 -14.17 -17.92
N ILE A 186 6.85 -14.55 -18.10
CA ILE A 186 7.97 -14.10 -17.28
C ILE A 186 8.99 -13.46 -18.23
N GLY A 187 9.30 -12.19 -17.99
CA GLY A 187 10.32 -11.44 -18.71
C GLY A 187 11.74 -11.88 -18.33
N ASP A 188 12.73 -11.15 -18.83
CA ASP A 188 14.13 -11.44 -18.53
C ASP A 188 14.44 -11.15 -17.06
N LEU A 189 14.65 -12.21 -16.28
CA LEU A 189 15.03 -12.19 -14.86
C LEU A 189 16.42 -12.80 -14.70
N PRO A 190 17.25 -12.27 -13.79
CA PRO A 190 18.54 -12.87 -13.48
C PRO A 190 18.40 -14.28 -12.89
N ALA A 191 19.50 -15.04 -12.88
CA ALA A 191 19.55 -16.30 -12.15
C ALA A 191 19.45 -16.02 -10.63
N LEU A 192 18.45 -16.62 -10.00
CA LEU A 192 18.12 -16.50 -8.57
C LEU A 192 18.70 -17.65 -7.76
#